data_AF-A0A3M1ZYQ3-F1
#
_entry.id   AF-A0A3M1ZYQ3-F1
#
_cell.length_a   1.000
_cell.length_b   1.000
_cell.length_c   1.000
_cell.angle_alpha   90.00
_cell.angle_beta   90.00
_cell.angle_gamma   90.00
#
_symmetry.space_group_name_H-M   'P 1'
#
loop_
_entity.id
_entity.type
_entity.pdbx_description
1 polymer ?
#
loop_
_entity_poly.entity_id
_entity_poly.type
_entity_poly.pdbx_seq_one_letter_code
_entity_poly.pdbx_strand_id
1 'polypeptide(L)'
;MTPRALRWAVAAGTAYLGLVGRTTRYRVTGFDEANRLRREGPVVWVFWHNRLLGPLVPYRDQGVGVVISRSSDGELISRIVERFGYVPIRGSSSRGGSAALRGV
;
A
#
# COMPACT_ATOMS: atom_id res chain seq x y z
N MET A 1 6.16 10.19 -17.62
CA MET A 1 7.06 9.07 -18.02
C MET A 1 6.51 8.39 -19.26
N THR A 2 7.37 7.90 -20.14
CA THR A 2 6.91 7.04 -21.25
C THR A 2 6.37 5.70 -20.70
N PRO A 3 5.45 5.01 -21.39
CA PRO A 3 4.91 3.73 -20.93
C PRO A 3 6.01 2.68 -20.67
N ARG A 4 7.08 2.69 -21.47
CA ARG A 4 8.24 1.80 -21.29
C ARG A 4 9.03 2.13 -20.03
N ALA A 5 9.32 3.42 -19.79
CA ALA A 5 10.03 3.85 -18.58
C ALA A 5 9.22 3.51 -17.31
N LEU A 6 7.89 3.68 -17.35
CA LEU A 6 7.02 3.32 -16.23
C LEU A 6 7.09 1.81 -15.92
N ARG A 7 7.02 0.95 -16.95
CA ARG A 7 7.11 -0.52 -16.74
C ARG A 7 8.41 -0.94 -16.07
N TRP A 8 9.53 -0.37 -16.51
CA TRP A 8 10.84 -0.65 -15.91
C TRP A 8 10.95 -0.09 -14.50
N ALA A 9 10.44 1.11 -14.24
CA ALA A 9 10.42 1.69 -12.90
C ALA A 9 9.57 0.85 -11.94
N VAL A 10 8.41 0.34 -12.38
CA VAL A 10 7.59 -0.58 -11.58
C VAL A 10 8.35 -1.87 -11.33
N ALA A 11 8.99 -2.47 -12.34
CA ALA A 11 9.76 -3.70 -12.16
C ALA A 11 10.93 -3.52 -11.17
N ALA A 12 11.71 -2.45 -11.35
CA ALA A 12 12.82 -2.12 -10.45
C ALA A 12 12.33 -1.82 -9.03
N GLY A 13 11.26 -1.04 -8.88
CA GLY A 13 10.67 -0.72 -7.59
C GLY A 13 10.13 -1.96 -6.86
N THR A 14 9.41 -2.85 -7.56
CA THR A 14 8.96 -4.13 -6.98
C THR A 14 10.14 -4.99 -6.56
N ALA A 15 11.17 -5.13 -7.39
CA ALA A 15 12.36 -5.93 -7.06
C ALA A 15 13.09 -5.36 -5.84
N TYR A 16 13.31 -4.04 -5.80
CA TYR A 16 13.95 -3.35 -4.70
C TYR A 16 13.16 -3.52 -3.39
N LEU A 17 11.87 -3.23 -3.39
CA LEU A 17 11.04 -3.39 -2.20
C LEU A 17 10.91 -4.85 -1.76
N GLY A 18 10.89 -5.78 -2.71
CA GLY A 18 10.92 -7.21 -2.43
C GLY A 18 12.23 -7.66 -1.79
N LEU A 19 13.37 -7.08 -2.20
CA LEU A 19 14.67 -7.30 -1.57
C LEU A 19 14.69 -6.72 -0.16
N VAL A 20 14.31 -5.46 0.01
CA VAL A 20 14.21 -4.79 1.32
C VAL A 20 13.34 -5.60 2.27
N GLY A 21 12.20 -6.08 1.79
CA GLY A 21 11.28 -6.91 2.58
C GLY A 21 11.87 -8.25 3.01
N ARG A 22 12.74 -8.85 2.18
CA ARG A 22 13.44 -10.11 2.51
C ARG A 22 14.63 -9.90 3.45
N THR A 23 15.30 -8.75 3.36
CA THR A 23 16.49 -8.45 4.17
C THR A 23 16.15 -7.76 5.48
N THR A 24 14.94 -7.22 5.61
CA THR A 24 14.46 -6.56 6.84
C THR A 24 13.71 -7.56 7.71
N ARG A 25 14.10 -7.65 8.99
CA ARG A 25 13.36 -8.43 9.99
C ARG A 25 12.30 -7.53 10.63
N TYR A 26 11.04 -7.95 10.55
CA TYR A 26 9.92 -7.25 11.18
C TYR A 26 9.53 -7.95 12.47
N ARG A 27 9.29 -7.16 13.52
CA ARG A 27 8.57 -7.62 14.71
C ARG A 27 7.28 -6.84 14.79
N VAL A 28 6.16 -7.56 14.77
CA VAL A 28 4.84 -6.95 14.87
C VAL A 28 4.27 -7.34 16.24
N THR A 29 3.94 -6.34 17.04
CA THR A 29 3.38 -6.51 18.39
C THR A 29 1.95 -5.99 18.41
N GLY A 30 1.04 -6.68 19.09
CA GLY A 30 -0.38 -6.29 19.15
C GLY A 30 -1.18 -6.64 17.88
N PHE A 31 -0.64 -7.49 17.01
CA PHE A 31 -1.33 -7.89 15.77
C PHE A 31 -2.57 -8.74 16.01
N ASP A 32 -2.59 -9.49 17.13
CA ASP A 32 -3.71 -10.36 17.50
C ASP A 32 -4.99 -9.55 17.73
N GLU A 33 -4.86 -8.41 18.40
CA GLU A 33 -5.95 -7.48 18.65
C GLU A 33 -6.48 -6.87 17.35
N ALA A 34 -5.58 -6.46 16.46
CA ALA A 34 -5.97 -5.91 15.17
C ALA A 34 -6.67 -6.95 14.27
N ASN A 35 -6.24 -8.22 14.34
CA ASN A 35 -6.91 -9.32 13.66
C ASN A 35 -8.28 -9.66 14.28
N ARG A 36 -8.45 -9.48 15.59
CA ARG A 36 -9.76 -9.61 16.24
C ARG A 36 -10.72 -8.52 15.74
N LEU A 37 -10.31 -7.26 15.80
CA LEU A 37 -11.11 -6.12 15.32
C LEU A 37 -11.50 -6.27 13.84
N ARG A 38 -10.59 -6.80 12.99
CA ARG A 38 -10.88 -7.12 11.58
C ARG A 38 -11.97 -8.16 11.37
N ARG A 39 -12.16 -9.09 12.31
CA ARG A 39 -13.24 -10.08 12.24
C ARG A 39 -14.58 -9.51 12.69
N GLU A 40 -14.55 -8.48 13.52
CA GLU A 40 -15.74 -7.81 14.05
C GLU A 40 -16.30 -6.75 13.08
N GLY A 41 -15.45 -6.21 12.19
CA GLY A 41 -15.90 -5.29 11.13
C GLY A 41 -14.75 -4.64 10.34
N PRO A 42 -15.08 -3.66 9.47
CA PRO A 42 -14.09 -2.89 8.74
C PRO A 42 -13.16 -2.13 9.70
N VAL A 43 -11.87 -2.09 9.36
CA VAL A 43 -10.85 -1.36 10.14
C VAL A 43 -10.09 -0.38 9.26
N VAL A 44 -9.62 0.71 9.86
CA VAL A 44 -8.73 1.66 9.22
C VAL A 44 -7.34 1.56 9.83
N TRP A 45 -6.36 1.22 8.99
CA TRP A 45 -4.96 1.23 9.39
C TRP A 45 -4.38 2.62 9.24
N VAL A 46 -3.69 3.10 10.29
CA VAL A 46 -3.01 4.40 10.29
C VAL A 46 -1.53 4.21 10.60
N PHE A 47 -0.68 4.94 9.89
CA PHE A 47 0.75 4.92 10.10
C PHE A 47 1.36 6.25 9.65
N TRP A 48 2.55 6.56 10.18
CA TRP A 48 3.29 7.76 9.83
C TRP A 48 3.92 7.64 8.44
N HIS A 49 3.95 8.73 7.67
CA HIS A 49 4.50 8.74 6.31
C HIS A 49 5.96 8.27 6.23
N ASN A 50 6.78 8.51 7.27
CA ASN A 50 8.16 8.02 7.34
C ASN A 50 8.27 6.50 7.63
N ARG A 51 7.15 5.78 7.73
CA ARG A 51 7.08 4.33 8.00
C ARG A 51 6.35 3.56 6.89
N LEU A 52 6.30 4.08 5.66
CA LEU A 52 5.66 3.43 4.50
C LEU A 52 6.12 1.99 4.22
N LEU A 53 7.37 1.64 4.55
CA LEU A 53 7.89 0.27 4.40
C LEU A 53 7.40 -0.69 5.49
N GLY A 54 6.91 -0.16 6.61
CA GLY A 54 6.38 -0.93 7.73
C GLY A 54 5.21 -1.83 7.33
N PRO A 55 4.13 -1.29 6.72
CA PRO A 55 2.99 -2.10 6.36
C PRO A 55 3.22 -3.01 5.14
N LEU A 56 4.15 -2.67 4.24
CA LEU A 56 4.24 -3.25 2.90
C LEU A 56 4.36 -4.79 2.85
N VAL A 57 5.10 -5.40 3.77
CA VAL A 57 5.32 -6.85 3.77
C VAL A 57 4.38 -7.58 4.73
N PRO A 58 4.16 -7.12 5.98
CA PRO A 58 3.30 -7.83 6.92
C PRO A 58 1.82 -7.91 6.51
N TYR A 59 1.34 -6.97 5.69
CA TYR A 59 -0.07 -6.90 5.27
C TYR A 59 -0.29 -7.21 3.78
N ARG A 60 0.74 -7.71 3.09
CA ARG A 60 0.63 -8.09 1.68
C ARG A 60 -0.37 -9.22 1.49
N ASP A 61 -1.00 -9.28 0.32
CA ASP A 61 -1.93 -10.36 -0.07
C ASP A 61 -3.15 -10.54 0.88
N GLN A 62 -3.51 -9.51 1.66
CA GLN A 62 -4.61 -9.55 2.64
C GLN A 62 -5.84 -8.72 2.25
N GLY A 63 -5.92 -8.28 0.98
CA GLY A 63 -7.03 -7.46 0.48
C GLY A 63 -7.08 -6.06 1.11
N VAL A 64 -5.95 -5.53 1.57
CA VAL A 64 -5.89 -4.21 2.21
C VAL A 64 -5.97 -3.10 1.16
N GLY A 65 -6.97 -2.23 1.31
CA GLY A 65 -7.11 -1.01 0.53
C GLY A 65 -6.11 0.07 0.96
N VAL A 66 -5.44 0.72 0.01
CA VAL A 66 -4.48 1.81 0.28
C VAL A 66 -4.82 3.03 -0.55
N VAL A 67 -5.08 4.15 0.12
CA VAL A 67 -5.40 5.41 -0.57
C VAL A 67 -4.12 6.03 -1.14
N ILE A 68 -4.08 6.22 -2.46
CA ILE A 68 -2.92 6.75 -3.18
C ILE A 68 -3.38 7.91 -4.08
N SER A 69 -2.58 8.98 -4.12
CA SER A 69 -2.87 10.17 -4.90
C SER A 69 -2.92 9.90 -6.41
N ARG A 70 -3.59 10.79 -7.16
CA ARG A 70 -3.69 10.71 -8.62
C ARG A 70 -2.49 11.31 -9.37
N SER A 71 -1.37 11.51 -8.69
CA SER A 71 -0.15 12.04 -9.32
C SER A 71 0.56 10.97 -10.17
N SER A 72 1.56 11.41 -10.95
CA SER A 72 2.49 10.51 -11.65
C SER A 72 3.20 9.55 -10.69
N ASP A 73 3.60 10.04 -9.53
CA ASP A 73 4.31 9.25 -8.54
C ASP A 73 3.34 8.26 -7.89
N GLY A 74 2.10 8.69 -7.63
CA GLY A 74 1.03 7.82 -7.17
C GLY A 74 0.75 6.68 -8.14
N GLU A 75 0.80 6.91 -9.46
CA GLU A 75 0.66 5.87 -10.49
C GLU A 75 1.75 4.81 -10.39
N LEU A 76 3.01 5.23 -10.24
CA LEU A 76 4.13 4.31 -10.02
C LEU A 76 3.91 3.49 -8.74
N ILE A 77 3.58 4.15 -7.63
CA ILE A 77 3.37 3.51 -6.33
C ILE A 77 2.20 2.52 -6.40
N SER A 78 1.08 2.88 -7.03
CA SER A 78 -0.10 2.02 -7.14
C SER A 78 0.21 0.71 -7.85
N ARG A 79 0.90 0.78 -9.01
CA ARG A 79 1.32 -0.42 -9.75
C ARG A 79 2.30 -1.30 -8.97
N ILE A 80 3.13 -0.69 -8.14
CA ILE A 80 4.06 -1.43 -7.29
C ILE A 80 3.27 -2.16 -6.20
N VAL A 81 2.41 -1.47 -5.44
CA VAL A 81 1.68 -2.09 -4.32
C VAL A 81 0.66 -3.14 -4.77
N GLU A 82 0.10 -3.02 -5.99
CA GLU A 82 -0.72 -4.07 -6.60
C GLU A 82 0.04 -5.40 -6.72
N ARG A 83 1.33 -5.36 -7.05
CA ARG A 83 2.18 -6.56 -7.13
C ARG A 83 2.50 -7.17 -5.77
N PHE A 84 2.23 -6.45 -4.68
CA PHE A 84 2.28 -6.94 -3.30
C PHE A 84 0.86 -7.30 -2.79
N GLY A 85 -0.16 -7.37 -3.66
CA GLY A 85 -1.50 -7.81 -3.29
C GLY A 85 -2.35 -6.78 -2.54
N TYR A 86 -1.98 -5.50 -2.60
CA TYR A 86 -2.81 -4.40 -2.10
C TYR A 86 -3.81 -3.93 -3.15
N VAL A 87 -4.90 -3.31 -2.69
CA VAL A 87 -5.91 -2.69 -3.55
C VAL A 87 -5.70 -1.18 -3.53
N PRO A 88 -5.11 -0.57 -4.58
CA PRO A 88 -4.91 0.88 -4.61
C PRO A 88 -6.23 1.61 -4.83
N ILE A 89 -6.55 2.56 -3.95
CA ILE A 89 -7.74 3.39 -4.00
C ILE A 89 -7.30 4.80 -4.39
N ARG A 90 -7.72 5.27 -5.57
CA ARG A 90 -7.20 6.52 -6.18
C ARG A 90 -7.95 7.77 -5.72
N GLY A 91 -7.37 8.55 -4.81
CA GLY A 91 -7.95 9.81 -4.30
C GLY A 91 -6.91 10.82 -3.78
N SER A 92 -7.25 12.11 -3.74
CA SER A 92 -6.40 13.15 -3.12
C SER A 92 -7.11 13.86 -1.97
N SER A 93 -6.33 14.49 -1.09
CA SER A 93 -6.79 15.29 0.05
C SER A 93 -7.67 16.48 -0.35
N SER A 94 -7.60 16.92 -1.62
CA SER A 94 -8.37 18.04 -2.18
C SER A 94 -9.44 17.63 -3.20
N ARG A 95 -9.30 16.47 -3.88
CA ARG A 95 -10.24 15.96 -4.89
C ARG A 95 -10.34 14.43 -4.81
N GLY A 96 -11.54 13.94 -4.57
CA GLY A 96 -11.83 12.50 -4.56
C GLY A 96 -11.55 11.78 -3.24
N GLY A 97 -11.30 12.49 -2.13
CA GLY A 97 -11.25 11.88 -0.79
C GLY A 97 -12.57 11.20 -0.40
N SER A 98 -13.72 11.81 -0.73
CA SER A 98 -15.04 11.19 -0.54
C SER A 98 -15.33 10.04 -1.51
N ALA A 99 -14.66 9.98 -2.66
CA ALA A 99 -14.73 8.83 -3.58
C ALA A 99 -13.82 7.70 -3.09
N ALA A 100 -12.66 8.02 -2.53
CA ALA A 100 -11.79 7.05 -1.89
C ALA A 100 -12.48 6.42 -0.67
N LEU A 101 -13.14 7.22 0.19
CA LEU A 101 -13.91 6.71 1.33
C LEU A 101 -15.10 5.82 0.93
N ARG A 102 -15.73 6.07 -0.23
CA ARG A 102 -16.86 5.26 -0.73
C ARG A 102 -16.44 4.03 -1.54
N GLY A 103 -15.17 3.95 -1.95
CA GLY A 103 -14.63 2.82 -2.70
C GLY A 103 -13.93 1.78 -1.83
N VAL A 104 -13.97 1.94 -0.50
CA VAL A 104 -13.57 0.95 0.51
C VAL A 104 -14.75 0.05 0.83
#